data_AF-A0A1I7T6G0-F1
#
_entry.id   AF-A0A1I7T6G0-F1
#
_cell.length_a   1.000
_cell.length_b   1.000
_cell.length_c   1.000
_cell.angle_alpha   90.00
_cell.angle_beta   90.00
_cell.angle_gamma   90.00
#
_symmetry.space_group_name_H-M   'P 1'
#
loop_
_entity.id
_entity.type
_entity.pdbx_description
1 polymer ?
#
loop_
_entity_poly.entity_id
_entity_poly.type
_entity_poly.pdbx_seq_one_letter_code
_entity_poly.pdbx_strand_id
1 'polypeptide(L)'
;MQFDSPTNEVALKEDKTVLMIGSLLLRELNRHQAHVFVETRRQKLFVCNFHFTNNVRVIFEFLGIKSIREAPKQEMMKRFMSTLNYFCPRMSSTEFMDSLGRFVRKYQVVVGRTETRAPASESLRQQSMKSHVVRPQVEDEEMKIIFYKTEKLVVFVGFILQGKYTLEQVQSFMDQERSLSIHRSDLRQMLRSIFDFLEIRNFRNINRYSIEKMDVLLPIVRSLNPGVSTPWQFCSVLSMFWARYQKEIELNSLFFK
;
A
#
# COMPACT_ATOMS: atom_id res chain seq x y z
N MET A 1 20.96 20.48 -6.24
CA MET A 1 20.45 20.23 -7.59
C MET A 1 19.63 18.95 -7.56
N GLN A 2 18.31 19.06 -7.62
CA GLN A 2 17.38 17.92 -7.75
C GLN A 2 17.13 17.71 -9.25
N PHE A 3 17.41 16.52 -9.76
CA PHE A 3 16.99 16.11 -11.09
C PHE A 3 15.62 15.44 -10.96
N ASP A 4 14.56 16.18 -11.28
CA ASP A 4 13.24 15.59 -11.47
C ASP A 4 13.30 14.63 -12.66
N SER A 5 13.03 13.35 -12.41
CA SER A 5 12.89 12.39 -13.51
C SER A 5 11.63 12.71 -14.31
N PRO A 6 11.66 12.69 -15.65
CA PRO A 6 10.49 12.98 -16.47
C PRO A 6 9.35 12.01 -16.14
N THR A 7 8.17 12.57 -15.86
CA THR A 7 6.92 11.83 -15.64
C THR A 7 6.08 11.87 -16.91
N ASN A 8 5.38 10.78 -17.22
CA ASN A 8 4.53 10.69 -18.40
C ASN A 8 3.07 10.53 -18.01
N GLU A 9 2.18 11.25 -18.69
CA GLU A 9 0.74 11.09 -18.53
C GLU A 9 0.26 9.73 -19.07
N VAL A 10 -0.60 9.07 -18.31
CA VAL A 10 -1.24 7.79 -18.61
C VAL A 10 -2.74 7.95 -18.45
N ALA A 11 -3.42 8.14 -19.59
CA ALA A 11 -4.87 8.34 -19.65
C ALA A 11 -5.62 7.11 -20.18
N LEU A 12 -4.99 6.31 -21.06
CA LEU A 12 -5.61 5.16 -21.70
C LEU A 12 -5.86 4.02 -20.70
N LYS A 13 -7.02 3.37 -20.81
CA LYS A 13 -7.43 2.29 -19.90
C LYS A 13 -6.50 1.08 -20.00
N GLU A 14 -6.00 0.80 -21.21
CA GLU A 14 -5.07 -0.28 -21.50
C GLU A 14 -3.73 -0.05 -20.80
N ASP A 15 -3.21 1.17 -20.86
CA ASP A 15 -1.95 1.53 -20.19
C ASP A 15 -2.10 1.48 -18.65
N LYS A 16 -3.25 1.92 -18.13
CA LYS A 16 -3.60 1.78 -16.70
C LYS A 16 -3.67 0.32 -16.28
N THR A 17 -4.17 -0.56 -17.14
CA THR A 17 -4.27 -1.98 -16.84
C THR A 17 -2.89 -2.61 -16.69
N VAL A 18 -1.94 -2.24 -17.55
CA VAL A 18 -0.53 -2.69 -17.47
C VAL A 18 0.13 -2.20 -16.17
N LEU A 19 -0.08 -0.94 -15.79
CA LEU A 19 0.43 -0.39 -14.53
C LEU A 19 -0.17 -1.04 -13.30
N MET A 20 -1.49 -1.21 -13.30
CA MET A 20 -2.22 -1.79 -12.18
C MET A 20 -1.74 -3.21 -11.87
N ILE A 21 -1.57 -4.05 -12.90
CA ILE A 21 -1.13 -5.42 -12.69
C ILE A 21 0.34 -5.50 -12.26
N GLY A 22 1.21 -4.64 -12.81
CA GLY A 22 2.59 -4.55 -12.34
C GLY A 22 2.68 -4.11 -10.88
N SER A 23 1.92 -3.11 -10.46
CA SER A 23 1.91 -2.63 -9.08
C SER A 23 1.25 -3.61 -8.12
N LEU A 24 0.28 -4.41 -8.58
CA LEU A 24 -0.23 -5.56 -7.82
C LEU A 24 0.86 -6.62 -7.59
N LEU A 25 1.65 -6.95 -8.62
CA LEU A 25 2.73 -7.93 -8.52
C LEU A 25 3.87 -7.44 -7.63
N LEU A 26 4.17 -6.14 -7.67
CA LEU A 26 5.10 -5.47 -6.75
C LEU A 26 4.54 -5.34 -5.32
N ARG A 27 3.25 -5.66 -5.12
CA ARG A 27 2.50 -5.47 -3.86
C ARG A 27 2.42 -4.01 -3.40
N GLU A 28 2.54 -3.08 -4.35
CA GLU A 28 2.34 -1.65 -4.15
C GLU A 28 0.86 -1.29 -4.12
N LEU A 29 0.00 -2.11 -4.73
CA LEU A 29 -1.44 -2.02 -4.67
C LEU A 29 -2.03 -3.29 -4.02
N ASN A 30 -3.11 -3.11 -3.27
CA ASN A 30 -3.99 -4.20 -2.87
C ASN A 30 -5.15 -4.36 -3.87
N ARG A 31 -5.93 -5.44 -3.74
CA ARG A 31 -7.04 -5.75 -4.66
C ARG A 31 -8.10 -4.63 -4.72
N HIS A 32 -8.40 -3.99 -3.60
CA HIS A 32 -9.40 -2.92 -3.59
C HIS A 32 -8.88 -1.67 -4.32
N GLN A 33 -7.62 -1.28 -4.08
CA GLN A 33 -6.97 -0.18 -4.77
C GLN A 33 -6.86 -0.42 -6.28
N ALA A 34 -6.53 -1.66 -6.69
CA ALA A 34 -6.49 -2.03 -8.09
C ALA A 34 -7.86 -1.93 -8.78
N HIS A 35 -8.96 -2.25 -8.08
CA HIS A 35 -10.32 -2.09 -8.58
C HIS A 35 -10.62 -0.61 -8.89
N VAL A 36 -10.37 0.27 -7.92
CA VAL A 36 -10.56 1.72 -8.08
C VAL A 36 -9.64 2.29 -9.17
N PHE A 37 -8.41 1.78 -9.28
CA PHE A 37 -7.42 2.23 -10.26
C PHE A 37 -7.87 2.00 -11.72
N VAL A 38 -8.51 0.87 -12.00
CA VAL A 38 -8.99 0.52 -13.36
C VAL A 38 -10.32 1.18 -13.68
N GLU A 39 -11.20 1.33 -12.70
CA GLU A 39 -12.55 1.87 -12.90
C GLU A 39 -12.58 3.38 -13.12
N THR A 40 -11.55 4.10 -12.66
CA THR A 40 -11.55 5.56 -12.77
C THR A 40 -11.17 6.03 -14.18
N ARG A 41 -12.17 6.00 -15.07
CA ARG A 41 -12.06 6.33 -16.51
C ARG A 41 -11.64 7.78 -16.80
N ARG A 42 -11.79 8.71 -15.86
CA ARG A 42 -11.60 10.15 -16.08
C ARG A 42 -10.30 10.74 -15.51
N GLN A 43 -9.50 9.97 -14.77
CA GLN A 43 -8.31 10.51 -14.10
C GLN A 43 -7.03 10.29 -14.91
N LYS A 44 -6.24 11.36 -15.03
CA LYS A 44 -4.90 11.33 -15.61
C LYS A 44 -3.92 10.84 -14.53
N LEU A 45 -3.15 9.80 -14.81
CA LEU A 45 -2.03 9.38 -13.96
C LEU A 45 -0.75 9.95 -14.55
N PHE A 46 0.24 10.31 -13.74
CA PHE A 46 1.58 10.53 -14.28
C PHE A 46 2.56 9.58 -13.62
N VAL A 47 3.40 8.93 -14.42
CA VAL A 47 4.28 7.88 -13.91
C VAL A 47 5.67 8.11 -14.47
N CYS A 48 6.68 8.08 -13.61
CA CYS A 48 8.06 8.22 -14.08
C CYS A 48 8.52 6.97 -14.84
N ASN A 49 9.50 7.16 -15.74
CA ASN A 49 10.04 6.07 -16.56
C ASN A 49 10.59 4.90 -15.72
N PHE A 50 11.13 5.17 -14.53
CA PHE A 50 11.57 4.11 -13.63
C PHE A 50 10.44 3.16 -13.23
N HIS A 51 9.26 3.70 -12.90
CA HIS A 51 8.10 2.88 -12.54
C HIS A 51 7.54 2.13 -13.75
N PHE A 52 7.58 2.71 -14.95
CA PHE A 52 7.26 1.94 -16.17
C PHE A 52 8.17 0.74 -16.33
N THR A 53 9.48 0.94 -16.21
CA THR A 53 10.46 -0.14 -16.32
C THR A 53 10.28 -1.18 -15.23
N ASN A 54 10.05 -0.77 -13.98
CA ASN A 54 9.86 -1.71 -12.87
C ASN A 54 8.58 -2.54 -13.01
N ASN A 55 7.48 -1.91 -13.44
CA ASN A 55 6.20 -2.58 -13.69
C ASN A 55 6.31 -3.58 -14.87
N VAL A 56 6.93 -3.18 -15.98
CA VAL A 56 7.15 -4.09 -17.12
C VAL A 56 8.07 -5.24 -16.72
N ARG A 57 9.14 -4.95 -15.97
CA ARG A 57 10.09 -5.97 -15.51
C ARG A 57 9.40 -7.03 -14.66
N VAL A 58 8.61 -6.64 -13.65
CA VAL A 58 7.93 -7.63 -12.80
C VAL A 58 6.92 -8.46 -13.59
N ILE A 59 6.26 -7.87 -14.59
CA ILE A 59 5.34 -8.60 -15.48
C ILE A 59 6.13 -9.60 -16.33
N PHE A 60 7.27 -9.21 -16.88
CA PHE A 60 8.16 -10.08 -17.66
C PHE A 60 8.69 -11.24 -16.81
N GLU A 61 9.17 -10.94 -15.60
CA GLU A 61 9.62 -11.94 -14.62
C GLU A 61 8.50 -12.93 -14.28
N PHE A 62 7.29 -12.43 -14.00
CA PHE A 62 6.14 -13.29 -13.72
C PHE A 62 5.78 -14.17 -14.92
N LEU A 63 5.78 -13.61 -16.13
CA LEU A 63 5.46 -14.34 -17.35
C LEU A 63 6.60 -15.26 -17.83
N GLY A 64 7.78 -15.14 -17.22
CA GLY A 64 8.99 -15.88 -17.58
C GLY A 64 9.55 -15.52 -18.94
N ILE A 65 9.35 -14.28 -19.39
CA ILE A 65 9.83 -13.74 -20.68
C ILE A 65 10.90 -12.69 -20.44
N LYS A 66 11.84 -12.55 -21.38
CA LYS A 66 12.88 -11.51 -21.30
C LYS A 66 12.56 -10.30 -22.17
N SER A 67 11.68 -10.48 -23.15
CA SER A 67 11.25 -9.43 -24.06
C SER A 67 9.80 -9.64 -24.50
N ILE A 68 9.17 -8.58 -24.95
CA ILE A 68 7.80 -8.65 -25.47
C ILE A 68 7.65 -9.49 -26.75
N ARG A 69 8.77 -9.83 -27.41
CA ARG A 69 8.79 -10.69 -28.60
C ARG A 69 8.70 -12.17 -28.23
N GLU A 70 8.93 -12.53 -26.97
CA GLU A 70 8.87 -13.90 -26.49
C GLU A 70 7.43 -14.26 -26.09
N ALA A 71 7.03 -15.48 -26.45
CA ALA A 71 5.76 -16.03 -26.01
C ALA A 71 5.90 -16.56 -24.56
N PRO A 72 5.03 -16.13 -23.62
CA PRO A 72 5.03 -16.65 -22.27
C PRO A 72 4.58 -18.11 -22.24
N LYS A 73 5.06 -18.86 -21.24
CA LYS A 73 4.59 -20.24 -21.02
C LYS A 73 3.09 -20.23 -20.73
N GLN A 74 2.33 -21.15 -21.34
CA GLN A 74 0.87 -21.20 -21.20
C GLN A 74 0.40 -21.23 -19.74
N GLU A 75 1.06 -22.02 -18.88
CA GLU A 75 0.70 -22.10 -17.47
C GLU A 75 0.89 -20.76 -16.72
N MET A 76 1.99 -20.05 -17.00
CA MET A 76 2.24 -18.74 -16.39
C MET A 76 1.23 -17.71 -16.87
N MET A 77 0.91 -17.73 -18.17
CA MET A 77 -0.13 -16.89 -18.75
C MET A 77 -1.51 -17.19 -18.15
N LYS A 78 -1.87 -18.46 -17.96
CA LYS A 78 -3.13 -18.86 -17.34
C LYS A 78 -3.24 -18.33 -15.91
N ARG A 79 -2.17 -18.47 -15.10
CA ARG A 79 -2.11 -17.93 -13.73
C ARG A 79 -2.22 -16.41 -13.73
N PHE A 80 -1.47 -15.75 -14.62
CA PHE A 80 -1.51 -14.29 -14.78
C PHE A 80 -2.93 -13.80 -15.10
N MET A 81 -3.56 -14.39 -16.12
CA MET A 81 -4.91 -14.03 -16.55
C MET A 81 -5.96 -14.32 -15.49
N SER A 82 -5.79 -15.35 -14.65
CA SER A 82 -6.72 -15.58 -13.53
C SER A 82 -6.76 -14.41 -12.55
N THR A 83 -5.63 -13.71 -12.35
CA THR A 83 -5.55 -12.50 -11.53
C THR A 83 -6.10 -11.29 -12.28
N LEU A 84 -5.74 -11.14 -13.56
CA LEU A 84 -6.16 -10.01 -14.38
C LEU A 84 -7.67 -10.00 -14.63
N ASN A 85 -8.28 -11.16 -14.88
CA ASN A 85 -9.70 -11.31 -15.18
C ASN A 85 -10.62 -10.88 -14.02
N TYR A 86 -10.10 -10.87 -12.80
CA TYR A 86 -10.83 -10.28 -11.67
C TYR A 86 -11.11 -8.77 -11.89
N PHE A 87 -10.20 -8.05 -12.54
CA PHE A 87 -10.29 -6.60 -12.77
C PHE A 87 -10.76 -6.27 -14.18
N CYS A 88 -10.33 -7.07 -15.16
CA CYS A 88 -10.61 -6.88 -16.57
C CYS A 88 -11.20 -8.17 -17.17
N PRO A 89 -12.43 -8.57 -16.79
CA PRO A 89 -13.00 -9.89 -17.12
C PRO A 89 -13.21 -10.13 -18.62
N ARG A 90 -13.17 -9.08 -19.44
CA ARG A 90 -13.34 -9.16 -20.90
C ARG A 90 -12.03 -9.17 -21.68
N MET A 91 -10.89 -8.99 -21.01
CA MET A 91 -9.59 -8.92 -21.69
C MET A 91 -9.04 -10.34 -21.90
N SER A 92 -8.76 -10.68 -23.15
CA SER A 92 -8.05 -11.91 -23.51
C SER A 92 -6.54 -11.78 -23.29
N SER A 93 -5.83 -12.92 -23.23
CA SER A 93 -4.37 -12.94 -23.10
C SER A 93 -3.67 -12.24 -24.27
N THR A 94 -4.22 -12.36 -25.49
CA THR A 94 -3.68 -11.72 -26.69
C THR A 94 -3.86 -10.21 -26.62
N GLU A 95 -5.06 -9.73 -26.24
CA GLU A 95 -5.32 -8.30 -26.06
C GLU A 95 -4.46 -7.68 -24.96
N PHE A 96 -4.20 -8.43 -23.87
CA PHE A 96 -3.28 -8.00 -22.83
C PHE A 96 -1.84 -7.88 -23.36
N MET A 97 -1.33 -8.91 -24.04
CA MET A 97 0.04 -8.89 -24.58
C MET A 97 0.22 -7.80 -25.64
N ASP A 98 -0.79 -7.54 -26.46
CA ASP A 98 -0.81 -6.42 -27.40
C ASP A 98 -0.77 -5.07 -26.68
N SER A 99 -1.53 -4.93 -25.59
CA SER A 99 -1.53 -3.72 -24.76
C SER A 99 -0.18 -3.51 -24.08
N LEU A 100 0.42 -4.57 -23.53
CA LEU A 100 1.77 -4.54 -22.95
C LEU A 100 2.81 -4.16 -24.01
N GLY A 101 2.71 -4.67 -25.23
CA GLY A 101 3.64 -4.32 -26.31
C GLY A 101 3.47 -2.90 -26.82
N ARG A 102 2.24 -2.39 -26.91
CA ARG A 102 2.00 -0.96 -27.16
C ARG A 102 2.60 -0.11 -26.06
N PHE A 103 2.40 -0.49 -24.80
CA PHE A 103 2.94 0.22 -23.63
C PHE A 103 4.47 0.30 -23.65
N VAL A 104 5.16 -0.83 -23.82
CA VAL A 104 6.63 -0.91 -23.88
C VAL A 104 7.19 -0.04 -25.00
N ARG A 105 6.57 -0.06 -26.20
CA ARG A 105 6.99 0.78 -27.33
C ARG A 105 6.73 2.26 -27.08
N LYS A 106 5.53 2.60 -26.61
CA LYS A 106 5.08 3.96 -26.36
C LYS A 106 5.97 4.69 -25.35
N TYR A 107 6.38 3.98 -24.30
CA TYR A 107 7.16 4.55 -23.20
C TYR A 107 8.65 4.17 -23.25
N GLN A 108 9.13 3.62 -24.38
CA GLN A 108 10.53 3.24 -24.62
C GLN A 108 11.17 2.47 -23.45
N VAL A 109 10.43 1.50 -22.90
CA VAL A 109 10.88 0.78 -21.71
C VAL A 109 12.02 -0.19 -22.06
N VAL A 110 13.21 0.03 -21.49
CA VAL A 110 14.38 -0.82 -21.66
C VAL A 110 14.53 -1.74 -20.45
N VAL A 111 14.29 -3.04 -20.63
CA VAL A 111 14.52 -4.08 -19.61
C VAL A 111 15.86 -4.75 -19.91
N GLY A 112 16.94 -4.31 -19.25
CA GLY A 112 18.28 -4.87 -19.43
C GLY A 112 18.65 -5.89 -18.33
N ARG A 113 19.43 -6.93 -18.68
CA ARG A 113 20.02 -7.88 -17.71
C ARG A 113 21.16 -7.21 -16.95
N THR A 114 21.18 -7.34 -15.62
CA THR A 114 22.40 -7.18 -14.82
C THR A 114 22.80 -8.54 -14.26
N GLU A 115 23.84 -9.14 -14.85
CA GLU A 115 24.54 -10.31 -14.32
C GLU A 115 25.80 -9.84 -13.53
N THR A 116 25.99 -10.43 -12.33
CA THR A 116 27.25 -10.68 -11.59
C THR A 116 28.24 -9.55 -11.27
N ARG A 117 28.33 -9.17 -9.98
CA ARG A 117 29.58 -9.15 -9.19
C ARG A 117 29.34 -8.91 -7.69
N ALA A 118 30.00 -9.71 -6.86
CA ALA A 118 30.29 -9.44 -5.45
C ALA A 118 31.79 -9.70 -5.22
N PRO A 119 32.41 -9.30 -4.09
CA PRO A 119 32.06 -8.26 -3.12
C PRO A 119 33.20 -7.22 -2.95
N ALA A 120 32.89 -6.01 -2.50
CA ALA A 120 33.88 -5.14 -1.85
C ALA A 120 33.19 -4.19 -0.87
N SER A 121 33.86 -4.03 0.26
CA SER A 121 33.51 -3.42 1.53
C SER A 121 33.14 -1.94 1.48
N GLU A 122 32.22 -1.60 2.40
CA GLU A 122 32.17 -0.39 3.22
C GLU A 122 32.00 0.99 2.55
N SER A 123 30.83 1.57 2.85
CA SER A 123 30.57 3.01 2.98
C SER A 123 30.60 3.87 1.72
N LEU A 124 29.40 4.16 1.19
CA LEU A 124 28.99 5.50 0.74
C LEU A 124 27.47 5.54 0.48
N ARG A 125 26.77 6.12 1.47
CA ARG A 125 25.58 6.98 1.39
C ARG A 125 24.37 6.53 0.53
N GLN A 126 23.27 6.36 1.26
CA GLN A 126 21.92 6.80 0.92
C GLN A 126 21.87 7.83 -0.23
N GLN A 127 21.38 7.40 -1.39
CA GLN A 127 20.59 8.23 -2.29
C GLN A 127 19.41 7.41 -2.78
N SER A 128 18.41 7.30 -1.90
CA SER A 128 17.04 6.98 -2.31
C SER A 128 16.53 8.17 -3.13
N MET A 129 16.73 8.15 -4.45
CA MET A 129 16.06 9.09 -5.34
C MET A 129 14.55 8.84 -5.26
N LYS A 130 13.86 9.67 -4.47
CA LYS A 130 12.42 9.86 -4.54
C LYS A 130 12.08 10.29 -5.96
N SER A 131 11.23 9.54 -6.65
CA SER A 131 10.71 9.93 -7.96
C SER A 131 9.26 9.50 -8.09
N HIS A 132 8.43 10.47 -8.49
CA HIS A 132 6.98 10.46 -8.55
C HIS A 132 6.38 9.36 -9.44
N VAL A 133 5.53 8.54 -8.83
CA VAL A 133 4.26 8.16 -9.45
C VAL A 133 3.26 9.23 -9.01
N VAL A 134 2.89 10.15 -9.90
CA VAL A 134 1.70 10.98 -9.73
C VAL A 134 0.50 10.04 -9.78
N ARG A 135 0.09 9.68 -8.57
CA ARG A 135 -1.19 9.10 -8.23
C ARG A 135 -2.31 9.91 -8.86
N PRO A 136 -3.47 9.28 -9.14
CA PRO A 136 -4.62 9.99 -9.64
C PRO A 136 -4.91 11.19 -8.73
N GLN A 137 -5.36 12.31 -9.29
CA GLN A 137 -5.96 13.41 -8.53
C GLN A 137 -7.28 12.95 -7.90
N VAL A 138 -7.16 12.04 -6.93
CA VAL A 138 -7.87 12.13 -5.67
C VAL A 138 -7.07 13.18 -4.91
N GLU A 139 -7.74 14.15 -4.29
CA GLU A 139 -7.12 15.08 -3.34
C GLU A 139 -6.04 14.33 -2.55
N ASP A 140 -4.79 14.81 -2.64
CA ASP A 140 -3.58 14.08 -2.22
C ASP A 140 -3.72 13.65 -0.75
N GLU A 141 -4.25 12.44 -0.56
CA GLU A 141 -4.47 11.81 0.73
C GLU A 141 -3.09 11.39 1.24
N GLU A 142 -2.39 12.38 1.77
CA GLU A 142 -0.98 12.35 2.17
C GLU A 142 -0.64 11.05 2.92
N MET A 143 0.22 10.23 2.32
CA MET A 143 0.70 9.01 2.98
C MET A 143 1.52 9.37 4.20
N LYS A 144 1.22 8.77 5.34
CA LYS A 144 2.01 8.86 6.56
C LYS A 144 2.86 7.62 6.73
N ILE A 145 4.11 7.86 7.08
CA ILE A 145 5.07 6.81 7.41
C ILE A 145 5.15 6.72 8.93
N ILE A 146 4.88 5.52 9.43
CA ILE A 146 4.87 5.19 10.86
C ILE A 146 6.10 4.34 11.14
N PHE A 147 6.95 4.85 12.04
CA PHE A 147 8.21 4.22 12.39
C PHE A 147 8.12 3.48 13.72
N TYR A 148 7.45 4.06 14.71
CA TYR A 148 7.50 3.56 16.07
C TYR A 148 6.60 2.35 16.26
N LYS A 149 7.12 1.31 16.92
CA LYS A 149 6.39 0.05 17.20
C LYS A 149 5.07 0.29 17.94
N THR A 150 5.05 1.25 18.87
CA THR A 150 3.85 1.64 19.61
C THR A 150 2.78 2.31 18.74
N GLU A 151 3.16 3.01 17.67
CA GLU A 151 2.20 3.57 16.73
C GLU A 151 1.67 2.53 15.75
N LYS A 152 2.55 1.65 15.27
CA LYS A 152 2.15 0.51 14.43
C LYS A 152 1.14 -0.37 15.17
N LEU A 153 1.35 -0.57 16.47
CA LEU A 153 0.39 -1.27 17.34
C LEU A 153 -1.01 -0.65 17.23
N VAL A 154 -1.14 0.67 17.41
CA VAL A 154 -2.44 1.35 17.31
C VAL A 154 -3.06 1.12 15.93
N VAL A 155 -2.29 1.35 14.86
CA VAL A 155 -2.75 1.14 13.48
C VAL A 155 -3.26 -0.26 13.23
N PHE A 156 -2.48 -1.27 13.59
CA PHE A 156 -2.86 -2.63 13.33
C PHE A 156 -4.02 -3.11 14.20
N VAL A 157 -4.12 -2.66 15.46
CA VAL A 157 -5.30 -2.93 16.29
C VAL A 157 -6.56 -2.40 15.59
N GLY A 158 -6.52 -1.16 15.08
CA GLY A 158 -7.67 -0.61 14.35
C GLY A 158 -7.97 -1.36 13.05
N PHE A 159 -6.96 -1.86 12.32
CA PHE A 159 -7.20 -2.69 11.13
C PHE A 159 -7.71 -4.10 11.43
N ILE A 160 -7.32 -4.70 12.56
CA ILE A 160 -7.90 -5.97 13.03
C ILE A 160 -9.39 -5.77 13.34
N LEU A 161 -9.75 -4.69 14.03
CA LEU A 161 -11.14 -4.36 14.33
C LEU A 161 -11.99 -4.09 13.07
N GLN A 162 -11.36 -3.62 11.99
CA GLN A 162 -12.00 -3.49 10.68
C GLN A 162 -12.11 -4.82 9.91
N GLY A 163 -11.53 -5.90 10.41
CA GLY A 163 -11.43 -7.17 9.69
C GLY A 163 -10.50 -7.14 8.47
N LYS A 164 -9.64 -6.10 8.34
CA LYS A 164 -8.69 -5.98 7.22
C LYS A 164 -7.53 -6.96 7.36
N TYR A 165 -7.13 -7.26 8.58
CA TYR A 165 -6.07 -8.23 8.89
C TYR A 165 -6.47 -9.13 10.05
N THR A 166 -5.94 -10.36 10.02
CA THR A 166 -5.98 -11.27 11.15
C THR A 166 -4.87 -10.96 12.15
N LEU A 167 -5.00 -11.45 13.39
CA LEU A 167 -3.97 -11.30 14.41
C LEU A 167 -2.63 -11.90 13.94
N GLU A 168 -2.65 -13.09 13.36
CA GLU A 168 -1.46 -13.80 12.87
C GLU A 168 -0.72 -13.01 11.79
N GLN A 169 -1.45 -12.42 10.84
CA GLN A 169 -0.87 -11.56 9.81
C GLN A 169 -0.17 -10.34 10.43
N VAL A 170 -0.83 -9.68 11.38
CA VAL A 170 -0.27 -8.51 12.04
C VAL A 170 0.97 -8.83 12.85
N GLN A 171 1.01 -9.97 13.55
CA GLN A 171 2.22 -10.39 14.28
C GLN A 171 3.43 -10.45 13.36
N SER A 172 3.27 -11.06 12.18
CA SER A 172 4.34 -11.12 11.17
C SER A 172 4.81 -9.75 10.67
N PHE A 173 3.95 -8.72 10.73
CA PHE A 173 4.30 -7.34 10.37
C PHE A 173 4.96 -6.59 11.53
N MET A 174 4.53 -6.85 12.76
CA MET A 174 5.05 -6.24 13.98
C MET A 174 6.49 -6.67 14.28
N ASP A 175 6.88 -7.88 13.84
CA ASP A 175 8.25 -8.39 13.96
C ASP A 175 9.21 -7.80 12.92
N GLN A 176 8.68 -7.15 11.87
CA GLN A 176 9.50 -6.48 10.87
C GLN A 176 9.84 -5.06 11.31
N GLU A 177 11.14 -4.71 11.27
CA GLU A 177 11.60 -3.33 11.55
C GLU A 177 11.22 -2.32 10.45
N ARG A 178 10.47 -2.74 9.42
CA ARG A 178 10.08 -1.90 8.29
C ARG A 178 9.05 -0.85 8.71
N SER A 179 9.18 0.37 8.21
CA SER A 179 8.18 1.41 8.41
C SER A 179 6.85 1.04 7.74
N LEU A 180 5.75 1.51 8.34
CA LEU A 180 4.40 1.28 7.83
C LEU A 180 3.91 2.54 7.10
N SER A 181 3.48 2.39 5.85
CA SER A 181 2.89 3.48 5.07
C SER A 181 1.37 3.38 5.10
N ILE A 182 0.68 4.45 5.50
CA ILE A 182 -0.78 4.48 5.67
C ILE A 182 -1.38 5.78 5.12
N HIS A 183 -2.58 5.71 4.52
CA HIS A 183 -3.32 6.89 4.10
C HIS A 183 -3.93 7.66 5.29
N ARG A 184 -4.15 8.97 5.16
CA ARG A 184 -4.84 9.78 6.19
C ARG A 184 -6.25 9.28 6.49
N SER A 185 -7.00 8.93 5.47
CA SER A 185 -8.34 8.32 5.56
C SER A 185 -8.30 6.99 6.30
N ASP A 186 -7.30 6.14 6.03
CA ASP A 186 -7.10 4.90 6.76
C ASP A 186 -6.79 5.16 8.24
N LEU A 187 -5.94 6.16 8.57
CA LEU A 187 -5.67 6.61 9.94
C LEU A 187 -6.96 7.03 10.67
N ARG A 188 -7.77 7.86 10.02
CA ARG A 188 -9.06 8.30 10.58
C ARG A 188 -10.00 7.12 10.81
N GLN A 189 -10.12 6.24 9.83
CA GLN A 189 -11.02 5.09 9.90
C GLN A 189 -10.58 4.10 10.97
N MET A 190 -9.27 3.83 11.10
CA MET A 190 -8.76 2.90 12.12
C MET A 190 -8.93 3.43 13.54
N LEU A 191 -8.80 4.73 13.76
CA LEU A 191 -9.10 5.35 15.05
C LEU A 191 -10.59 5.30 15.36
N ARG A 192 -11.45 5.58 14.39
CA ARG A 192 -12.91 5.42 14.54
C ARG A 192 -13.26 4.00 14.95
N SER A 193 -12.72 2.99 14.27
CA SER A 193 -12.99 1.59 14.62
C SER A 193 -12.57 1.23 16.04
N ILE A 194 -11.46 1.77 16.53
CA ILE A 194 -11.06 1.59 17.94
C ILE A 194 -12.06 2.27 18.88
N PHE A 195 -12.43 3.51 18.58
CA PHE A 195 -13.34 4.29 19.42
C PHE A 195 -14.74 3.68 19.45
N ASP A 196 -15.28 3.30 18.30
CA ASP A 196 -16.58 2.65 18.18
C ASP A 196 -16.59 1.32 18.94
N PHE A 197 -15.55 0.50 18.79
CA PHE A 197 -15.44 -0.78 19.49
C PHE A 197 -15.36 -0.62 21.01
N LEU A 198 -14.60 0.37 21.48
CA LEU A 198 -14.42 0.67 22.91
C LEU A 198 -15.52 1.59 23.47
N GLU A 199 -16.49 1.99 22.65
CA GLU A 199 -17.56 2.92 22.98
C GLU A 199 -17.06 4.28 23.50
N ILE A 200 -15.90 4.72 23.00
CA ILE A 200 -15.29 6.01 23.31
C ILE A 200 -15.93 7.07 22.42
N ARG A 201 -16.73 7.96 23.04
CA ARG A 201 -17.46 9.01 22.30
C ARG A 201 -16.55 10.01 21.59
N ASN A 202 -15.40 10.32 22.17
CA ASN A 202 -14.40 11.23 21.61
C ASN A 202 -13.08 11.11 22.38
N PHE A 203 -12.03 11.74 21.85
CA PHE A 203 -10.70 11.68 22.43
C PHE A 203 -10.61 12.20 23.89
N ARG A 204 -11.38 13.24 24.26
CA ARG A 204 -11.38 13.74 25.66
C ARG A 204 -11.89 12.69 26.65
N ASN A 205 -12.60 11.68 26.14
CA ASN A 205 -13.12 10.55 26.87
C ASN A 205 -12.33 9.26 26.63
N ILE A 206 -11.07 9.32 26.20
CA ILE A 206 -10.23 8.14 25.94
C ILE A 206 -10.05 7.21 27.15
N ASN A 207 -10.19 7.74 28.36
CA ASN A 207 -10.16 6.97 29.61
C ASN A 207 -11.55 6.47 30.05
N ARG A 208 -12.61 6.79 29.30
CA ARG A 208 -14.00 6.34 29.53
C ARG A 208 -14.41 5.39 28.40
N TYR A 209 -13.80 4.21 28.40
CA TYR A 209 -14.10 3.10 27.50
C TYR A 209 -14.97 2.04 28.18
N SER A 210 -15.59 1.17 27.40
CA SER A 210 -16.26 -0.03 27.92
C SER A 210 -15.22 -1.04 28.42
N ILE A 211 -15.29 -1.38 29.72
CA ILE A 211 -14.37 -2.32 30.38
C ILE A 211 -14.44 -3.70 29.71
N GLU A 212 -15.66 -4.18 29.45
CA GLU A 212 -15.91 -5.48 28.81
C GLU A 212 -15.28 -5.56 27.42
N LYS A 213 -15.38 -4.49 26.62
CA LYS A 213 -14.74 -4.42 25.29
C LYS A 213 -13.22 -4.33 25.40
N MET A 214 -12.72 -3.57 26.37
CA MET A 214 -11.29 -3.49 26.62
C MET A 214 -10.70 -4.85 27.02
N ASP A 215 -11.40 -5.64 27.84
CA ASP A 215 -10.97 -7.00 28.22
C ASP A 215 -10.89 -7.94 27.01
N VAL A 216 -11.72 -7.73 25.99
CA VAL A 216 -11.62 -8.45 24.71
C VAL A 216 -10.46 -7.93 23.85
N LEU A 217 -10.21 -6.62 23.84
CA LEU A 217 -9.16 -6.01 23.01
C LEU A 217 -7.76 -6.25 23.57
N LEU A 218 -7.60 -6.24 24.89
CA LEU A 218 -6.30 -6.22 25.55
C LEU A 218 -5.46 -7.49 25.28
N PRO A 219 -6.04 -8.71 25.17
CA PRO A 219 -5.30 -9.89 24.70
C PRO A 219 -4.68 -9.70 23.31
N ILE A 220 -5.40 -9.06 22.37
CA ILE A 220 -4.88 -8.73 21.04
C ILE A 220 -3.70 -7.77 21.17
N VAL A 221 -3.85 -6.70 21.96
CA VAL A 221 -2.80 -5.70 22.21
C VAL A 221 -1.54 -6.35 22.79
N ARG A 222 -1.69 -7.20 23.81
CA ARG A 222 -0.58 -7.94 24.45
C ARG A 222 0.13 -8.88 23.49
N SER A 223 -0.64 -9.56 22.64
CA SER A 223 -0.11 -10.49 21.63
C SER A 223 0.74 -9.78 20.57
N LEU A 224 0.47 -8.50 20.31
CA LEU A 224 1.21 -7.67 19.35
C LEU A 224 2.36 -6.89 19.99
N ASN A 225 2.20 -6.48 21.24
CA ASN A 225 3.22 -5.78 22.00
C ASN A 225 3.10 -6.09 23.49
N PRO A 226 3.86 -7.07 24.01
CA PRO A 226 3.81 -7.48 25.42
C PRO A 226 4.12 -6.35 26.41
N GLY A 227 4.83 -5.30 25.98
CA GLY A 227 5.12 -4.11 26.81
C GLY A 227 3.91 -3.22 27.07
N VAL A 228 2.79 -3.43 26.36
CA VAL A 228 1.50 -2.75 26.57
C VAL A 228 0.51 -3.79 27.08
N SER A 229 0.45 -3.95 28.39
CA SER A 229 -0.27 -5.05 29.05
C SER A 229 -1.48 -4.61 29.87
N THR A 230 -1.61 -3.32 30.18
CA THR A 230 -2.76 -2.78 30.92
C THR A 230 -3.63 -1.87 30.05
N PRO A 231 -4.94 -1.72 30.36
CA PRO A 231 -5.79 -0.75 29.69
C PRO A 231 -5.22 0.67 29.70
N TRP A 232 -4.66 1.08 30.84
CA TRP A 232 -4.06 2.40 31.00
C TRP A 232 -2.86 2.61 30.05
N GLN A 233 -1.98 1.62 29.92
CA GLN A 233 -0.86 1.70 28.97
C GLN A 233 -1.36 1.81 27.53
N PHE A 234 -2.39 1.05 27.16
CA PHE A 234 -2.96 1.14 25.82
C PHE A 234 -3.61 2.51 25.56
N CYS A 235 -4.40 3.03 26.50
CA CYS A 235 -4.96 4.38 26.43
C CYS A 235 -3.89 5.46 26.36
N SER A 236 -2.75 5.29 27.06
CA SER A 236 -1.61 6.20 26.98
C SER A 236 -0.98 6.18 25.59
N VAL A 237 -0.78 4.99 25.00
CA VAL A 237 -0.27 4.86 23.63
C VAL A 237 -1.22 5.49 22.61
N LEU A 238 -2.52 5.26 22.75
CA LEU A 238 -3.56 5.84 21.91
C LEU A 238 -3.62 7.38 22.07
N SER A 239 -3.37 7.89 23.29
CA SER A 239 -3.27 9.33 23.59
C SER A 239 -2.06 9.98 22.89
N MET A 240 -0.90 9.33 22.97
CA MET A 240 0.31 9.81 22.29
C MET A 240 0.16 9.77 20.77
N PHE A 241 -0.45 8.70 20.25
CA PHE A 241 -0.74 8.55 18.83
C PHE A 241 -1.65 9.68 18.33
N TRP A 242 -2.76 9.93 19.03
CA TRP A 242 -3.65 11.04 18.70
C TRP A 242 -2.93 12.38 18.71
N ALA A 243 -2.19 12.71 19.78
CA ALA A 243 -1.50 13.98 19.89
C ALA A 243 -0.55 14.25 18.72
N ARG A 244 0.06 13.19 18.18
CA ARG A 244 0.98 13.25 17.04
C ARG A 244 0.29 13.40 15.69
N TYR A 245 -0.85 12.74 15.49
CA TYR A 245 -1.56 12.70 14.19
C TYR A 245 -2.85 13.53 14.14
N GLN A 246 -3.17 14.29 15.20
CA GLN A 246 -4.43 15.05 15.32
C GLN A 246 -4.66 16.05 14.18
N LYS A 247 -3.60 16.65 13.63
CA LYS A 247 -3.70 17.61 12.53
C LYS A 247 -4.13 16.92 11.23
N GLU A 248 -3.78 15.65 11.10
CA GLU A 248 -4.05 14.83 9.93
C GLU A 248 -5.37 14.07 10.00
N ILE A 249 -5.94 13.94 11.21
CA ILE A 249 -7.24 13.29 11.42
C ILE A 249 -8.41 14.26 11.18
N GLU A 250 -8.13 15.57 11.01
CA GLU A 250 -9.06 16.71 10.92
C GLU A 250 -10.14 16.76 12.03
N LEU A 251 -10.07 17.84 12.81
CA LEU A 251 -10.74 18.06 14.09
C LEU A 251 -12.28 17.98 14.10
N ASN A 252 -12.98 18.03 12.95
CA ASN A 252 -14.44 18.17 12.94
C ASN A 252 -15.23 16.87 12.79
N SER A 253 -14.58 15.72 12.59
CA SER A 253 -15.27 14.49 12.14
C SER A 253 -15.27 13.31 13.12
N LEU A 254 -14.84 13.54 14.37
CA LEU A 254 -14.95 12.58 15.47
C LEU A 254 -15.90 13.05 16.59
N PHE A 255 -16.61 14.14 16.35
CA PHE A 255 -17.76 14.52 17.16
C PHE A 255 -18.99 13.78 16.61
N PHE A 256 -19.43 12.74 17.32
CA PHE A 256 -20.77 12.20 17.12
C PHE A 256 -21.78 13.22 17.64
N LYS A 257 -22.82 13.51 16.86
CA LYS A 257 -24.05 14.11 17.38
C LYS A 257 -24.71 13.13 18.36
#